data_AF-A0A7Y2FUX5-F1
#
_entry.id   AF-A0A7Y2FUX5-F1
#
_cell.length_a   1.000
_cell.length_b   1.000
_cell.length_c   1.000
_cell.angle_alpha   90.00
_cell.angle_beta   90.00
_cell.angle_gamma   90.00
#
_symmetry.space_group_name_H-M   'P 1'
#
loop_
_entity.id
_entity.type
_entity.pdbx_description
1 polymer ?
#
loop_
_entity_poly.entity_id
_entity_poly.type
_entity_poly.pdbx_seq_one_letter_code
_entity_poly.pdbx_strand_id
1 'polypeptide(L)'
;MQYLTADNAKTYLDDYMAKRFRWWLDDPDRRRKREERRRQEWLDQKRHREAERRAKRLKSKFRSVSRRLEVQDSIRRARQRAPKLFLILLGLFALGGGVTYALMNSEWPFWTNVKHYAAFAGCDAARALNLAPAHRGDPGYWRKLDADNDGIACEPYFKRLHDGGSRRNREIEVR
;
A
#
# COMPACT_ATOMS: atom_id res chain seq x y z
N MET A 1 46.51 -50.34 -73.89
CA MET A 1 46.00 -50.07 -72.53
C MET A 1 47.00 -49.14 -71.84
N GLN A 2 46.71 -47.85 -71.76
CA GLN A 2 47.55 -46.87 -71.05
C GLN A 2 47.15 -46.86 -69.57
N TYR A 3 48.07 -47.25 -68.70
CA TYR A 3 47.87 -47.24 -67.25
C TYR A 3 47.97 -45.80 -66.74
N LEU A 4 46.92 -45.33 -66.06
CA LEU A 4 46.84 -44.00 -65.46
C LEU A 4 47.88 -43.89 -64.33
N THR A 5 48.74 -42.87 -64.40
CA THR A 5 49.70 -42.52 -63.35
C THR A 5 48.96 -41.95 -62.13
N ALA A 6 49.49 -42.21 -60.93
CA ALA A 6 48.84 -41.90 -59.65
C ALA A 6 48.46 -40.41 -59.47
N ASP A 7 49.18 -39.50 -60.13
CA ASP A 7 48.91 -38.06 -60.05
C ASP A 7 47.60 -37.65 -60.76
N ASN A 8 47.20 -38.35 -61.83
CA ASN A 8 45.97 -38.05 -62.56
C ASN A 8 44.72 -38.57 -61.83
N ALA A 9 44.89 -39.59 -60.99
CA ALA A 9 43.78 -40.17 -60.22
C ALA A 9 43.26 -39.21 -59.15
N LYS A 10 44.16 -38.43 -58.52
CA LYS A 10 43.81 -37.49 -57.45
C LYS A 10 42.98 -36.31 -57.97
N THR A 11 43.39 -35.71 -59.09
CA THR A 11 42.69 -34.59 -59.73
C THR A 11 41.31 -34.98 -60.22
N TYR A 12 41.16 -36.21 -60.73
CA TYR A 12 39.86 -36.72 -61.17
C TYR A 12 38.91 -36.96 -60.00
N LEU A 13 39.43 -37.47 -58.88
CA LEU A 13 38.65 -37.66 -57.66
C LEU A 13 38.18 -36.31 -57.09
N ASP A 14 39.06 -35.31 -57.05
CA ASP A 14 38.73 -33.99 -56.51
C ASP A 14 37.67 -33.26 -57.35
N ASP A 15 37.75 -33.30 -58.69
CA ASP A 15 36.73 -32.72 -59.57
C ASP A 15 35.38 -33.45 -59.49
N TYR A 16 35.41 -34.79 -59.40
CA TYR A 16 34.19 -35.58 -59.22
C TYR A 16 33.51 -35.27 -57.89
N MET A 17 34.29 -35.22 -56.81
CA MET A 17 33.79 -34.88 -55.47
C MET A 17 33.27 -33.44 -55.44
N ALA A 18 33.96 -32.47 -56.04
CA ALA A 18 33.50 -31.08 -56.11
C ALA A 18 32.18 -30.91 -56.89
N LYS A 19 32.03 -31.58 -58.05
CA LYS A 19 30.77 -31.56 -58.83
C LYS A 19 29.63 -32.25 -58.09
N ARG A 20 29.91 -33.40 -57.45
CA ARG A 20 28.92 -34.13 -56.65
C ARG A 20 28.48 -33.34 -55.41
N PHE A 21 29.42 -32.64 -54.76
CA PHE A 21 29.11 -31.75 -53.63
C PHE A 21 28.30 -30.52 -54.08
N ARG A 22 28.62 -29.95 -55.26
CA ARG A 22 27.85 -28.84 -55.85
C ARG A 22 26.43 -29.26 -56.23
N TRP A 23 26.25 -30.46 -56.80
CA TRP A 23 24.93 -31.04 -57.07
C TRP A 23 24.15 -31.35 -55.79
N TRP A 24 24.84 -31.86 -54.75
CA TRP A 24 24.24 -32.08 -53.44
C TRP A 24 23.86 -30.77 -52.74
N LEU A 25 24.62 -29.69 -52.93
CA LEU A 25 24.26 -28.36 -52.44
C LEU A 25 23.06 -27.77 -53.21
N ASP A 26 22.93 -28.09 -54.50
CA ASP A 26 21.87 -27.58 -55.39
C ASP A 26 20.72 -28.59 -55.64
N ASP A 27 20.41 -29.37 -54.61
CA ASP A 27 19.38 -30.40 -54.63
C ASP A 27 17.98 -29.79 -54.93
N PRO A 28 17.37 -30.15 -56.08
CA PRO A 28 16.10 -29.57 -56.54
C PRO A 28 14.92 -29.92 -55.63
N ASP A 29 14.97 -31.04 -54.91
CA ASP A 29 13.88 -31.42 -53.99
C ASP A 29 13.88 -30.56 -52.73
N ARG A 30 15.07 -30.16 -52.26
CA ARG A 30 15.19 -29.17 -51.17
C ARG A 30 14.70 -27.79 -51.60
N ARG A 31 14.81 -27.42 -52.88
CA ARG A 31 14.20 -26.19 -53.40
C ARG A 31 12.68 -26.28 -53.40
N ARG A 32 12.10 -27.35 -53.95
CA ARG A 32 10.63 -27.58 -53.93
C ARG A 32 10.04 -27.53 -52.53
N LYS A 33 10.64 -28.25 -51.56
CA LYS A 33 10.16 -28.23 -50.16
C LYS A 33 10.21 -26.84 -49.53
N ARG A 34 11.21 -26.01 -49.88
CA ARG A 34 11.31 -24.63 -49.40
C ARG A 34 10.22 -23.75 -50.00
N GLU A 35 9.91 -23.92 -51.28
CA GLU A 35 8.84 -23.20 -51.96
C GLU A 35 7.45 -23.58 -51.44
N GLU A 36 7.21 -24.87 -51.21
CA GLU A 36 5.96 -25.36 -50.60
C GLU A 36 5.76 -24.80 -49.19
N ARG A 37 6.83 -24.80 -48.38
CA ARG A 37 6.79 -24.21 -47.03
C ARG A 37 6.46 -22.72 -47.08
N ARG A 38 7.12 -21.96 -47.95
CA ARG A 38 6.83 -20.54 -48.18
C ARG A 38 5.39 -20.30 -48.65
N ARG A 39 4.88 -21.16 -49.53
CA ARG A 39 3.48 -21.09 -50.01
C ARG A 39 2.50 -21.36 -48.87
N GLN A 40 2.76 -22.34 -48.02
CA GLN A 40 1.93 -22.63 -46.84
C GLN A 40 1.96 -21.47 -45.82
N GLU A 41 3.14 -20.96 -45.49
CA GLU A 41 3.31 -19.79 -44.62
C GLU A 41 2.54 -18.57 -45.16
N TRP A 42 2.59 -18.33 -46.48
CA TRP A 42 1.82 -17.26 -47.12
C TRP A 42 0.31 -17.48 -46.99
N LEU A 43 -0.19 -18.70 -47.19
CA LEU A 43 -1.61 -19.04 -47.05
C LEU A 43 -2.08 -18.84 -45.60
N ASP A 44 -1.30 -19.27 -44.62
CA ASP A 44 -1.61 -19.08 -43.20
C ASP A 44 -1.64 -17.60 -42.83
N GLN A 45 -0.65 -16.83 -43.27
CA GLN A 45 -0.61 -15.39 -43.04
C GLN A 45 -1.79 -14.67 -43.71
N LYS A 46 -2.25 -15.15 -44.86
CA LYS A 46 -3.45 -14.63 -45.53
C LYS A 46 -4.72 -14.95 -44.73
N ARG A 47 -4.88 -16.21 -44.31
CA ARG A 47 -6.01 -16.65 -43.46
C ARG A 47 -6.08 -15.86 -42.16
N HIS A 48 -4.95 -15.65 -41.49
CA HIS A 48 -4.89 -14.84 -40.27
C HIS A 48 -5.35 -13.39 -40.51
N ARG A 49 -4.84 -12.75 -41.58
CA ARG A 49 -5.24 -11.38 -41.95
C ARG A 49 -6.72 -11.27 -42.31
N GLU A 50 -7.30 -12.30 -42.93
CA GLU A 50 -8.73 -12.34 -43.23
C GLU A 50 -9.57 -12.54 -41.96
N ALA A 51 -9.15 -13.42 -41.06
CA ALA A 51 -9.79 -13.62 -39.76
C ALA A 51 -9.79 -12.33 -38.93
N GLU A 52 -8.67 -11.60 -38.87
CA GLU A 52 -8.58 -10.30 -38.21
C GLU A 52 -9.52 -9.26 -38.83
N ARG A 53 -9.59 -9.19 -40.17
CA ARG A 53 -10.52 -8.29 -40.86
C ARG A 53 -11.98 -8.63 -40.56
N ARG A 54 -12.33 -9.92 -40.52
CA ARG A 54 -13.68 -10.39 -40.14
C ARG A 54 -14.00 -10.02 -38.70
N ALA A 55 -13.07 -10.25 -37.76
CA ALA A 55 -13.23 -9.88 -36.36
C ALA A 55 -13.43 -8.35 -36.19
N LYS A 56 -12.65 -7.53 -36.89
CA LYS A 56 -12.81 -6.06 -36.89
C LYS A 56 -14.18 -5.63 -37.41
N ARG A 57 -14.68 -6.23 -38.51
CA ARG A 57 -16.03 -5.96 -39.05
C ARG A 57 -17.14 -6.40 -38.10
N LEU A 58 -17.00 -7.54 -37.44
CA LEU A 58 -17.96 -7.99 -36.44
C LEU A 58 -18.00 -6.98 -35.27
N LYS A 59 -16.83 -6.60 -34.76
CA LYS A 59 -16.70 -5.62 -33.66
C LYS A 59 -17.28 -4.26 -34.03
N SER A 60 -17.11 -3.80 -35.28
CA SER A 60 -17.70 -2.53 -35.72
C SER A 60 -19.24 -2.60 -35.79
N LYS A 61 -19.81 -3.73 -36.22
CA LYS A 61 -21.26 -3.93 -36.27
C LYS A 61 -21.89 -3.95 -34.87
N PHE A 62 -21.22 -4.57 -33.90
CA PHE A 62 -21.70 -4.64 -32.52
C PHE A 62 -21.25 -3.47 -31.63
N ARG A 63 -20.52 -2.49 -32.17
CA ARG A 63 -20.01 -1.35 -31.39
C ARG A 63 -21.12 -0.53 -30.74
N SER A 64 -22.23 -0.32 -31.44
CA SER A 64 -23.38 0.45 -30.93
C SER A 64 -24.08 -0.27 -29.78
N VAL A 65 -24.29 -1.58 -29.90
CA VAL A 65 -24.91 -2.42 -28.86
C VAL A 65 -24.00 -2.52 -27.63
N SER A 66 -22.70 -2.77 -27.84
CA SER A 66 -21.70 -2.84 -26.76
C SER A 66 -21.64 -1.52 -25.98
N ARG A 67 -21.66 -0.38 -26.66
CA ARG A 67 -21.60 0.94 -26.00
C ARG A 67 -22.85 1.20 -25.15
N ARG A 68 -24.04 0.76 -25.58
CA ARG A 68 -25.28 0.91 -24.79
C ARG A 68 -25.24 0.07 -23.52
N LEU A 69 -24.82 -1.19 -23.62
CA LEU A 69 -24.67 -2.08 -22.46
C LEU A 69 -23.62 -1.56 -21.48
N GLU A 70 -22.49 -1.05 -21.98
CA GLU A 70 -21.42 -0.49 -21.15
C GLU A 70 -21.88 0.75 -20.36
N VAL A 71 -22.68 1.63 -21.00
CA VAL A 71 -23.31 2.78 -20.33
C VAL A 71 -24.34 2.33 -19.30
N GLN A 72 -25.15 1.32 -19.62
CA GLN A 72 -26.16 0.81 -18.70
C GLN A 72 -25.54 0.16 -17.45
N ASP A 73 -24.46 -0.60 -17.63
CA ASP A 73 -23.70 -1.22 -16.55
C ASP A 73 -22.89 -0.21 -15.72
N SER A 74 -22.35 0.85 -16.34
CA SER A 74 -21.66 1.92 -15.60
C SER A 74 -22.65 2.69 -14.72
N ILE A 75 -23.84 3.03 -15.24
CA ILE A 75 -24.93 3.65 -14.48
C ILE A 75 -25.41 2.74 -13.34
N ARG A 76 -25.60 1.44 -13.60
CA ARG A 76 -26.01 0.47 -12.57
C ARG A 76 -24.97 0.37 -11.45
N ARG A 77 -23.68 0.28 -11.78
CA ARG A 77 -22.58 0.24 -10.81
C ARG A 77 -22.46 1.55 -10.01
N ALA A 78 -22.59 2.70 -10.67
CA ALA A 78 -22.60 4.00 -10.00
C ALA A 78 -23.78 4.10 -9.02
N ARG A 79 -24.98 3.73 -9.46
CA ARG A 79 -26.19 3.71 -8.62
C ARG A 79 -26.08 2.77 -7.43
N GLN A 80 -25.41 1.62 -7.59
CA GLN A 80 -25.17 0.68 -6.49
C GLN A 80 -24.11 1.17 -5.48
N ARG A 81 -23.16 2.00 -5.90
CA ARG A 81 -22.08 2.53 -5.03
C ARG A 81 -22.41 3.86 -4.39
N ALA A 82 -23.23 4.70 -5.04
CA ALA A 82 -23.64 6.01 -4.55
C ALA A 82 -24.20 6.01 -3.11
N PRO A 83 -25.16 5.14 -2.72
CA PRO A 83 -25.70 5.17 -1.36
C PRO A 83 -24.66 4.74 -0.32
N LYS A 84 -23.76 3.80 -0.63
CA LYS A 84 -22.70 3.39 0.29
C LYS A 84 -21.71 4.52 0.55
N LEU A 85 -21.28 5.22 -0.50
CA LEU A 85 -20.41 6.38 -0.37
C LEU A 85 -21.09 7.51 0.40
N PHE A 86 -22.37 7.77 0.14
CA PHE A 86 -23.15 8.77 0.88
C PHE A 86 -23.22 8.44 2.38
N LEU A 87 -23.51 7.19 2.75
CA LEU A 87 -23.54 6.77 4.16
C LEU A 87 -22.17 6.89 4.84
N ILE A 88 -21.09 6.57 4.14
CA ILE A 88 -19.72 6.75 4.66
C ILE A 88 -19.43 8.23 4.90
N LEU A 89 -19.73 9.09 3.93
CA LEU A 89 -19.52 10.54 4.06
C LEU A 89 -20.38 11.14 5.18
N LEU A 90 -21.64 10.71 5.30
CA LEU A 90 -22.54 11.13 6.38
C LEU A 90 -22.02 10.69 7.76
N GLY A 91 -21.52 9.45 7.87
CA GLY A 91 -20.89 8.95 9.09
C GLY A 91 -19.62 9.72 9.46
N LEU A 92 -18.75 10.01 8.48
CA LEU A 92 -17.55 10.83 8.70
C LEU A 92 -17.90 12.26 9.13
N PHE A 93 -18.93 12.86 8.54
CA PHE A 93 -19.41 14.19 8.92
C PHE A 93 -20.00 14.20 10.33
N ALA A 94 -20.79 13.17 10.70
CA ALA A 94 -21.35 13.04 12.04
C ALA A 94 -20.25 12.82 13.10
N LEU A 95 -19.25 11.97 12.82
CA LEU A 95 -18.11 11.76 13.71
C LEU A 95 -17.27 13.03 13.84
N GLY A 96 -16.92 13.67 12.72
CA GLY A 96 -16.17 14.92 12.71
C GLY A 96 -16.90 16.02 13.47
N GLY A 97 -18.20 16.21 13.19
CA GLY A 97 -19.08 17.17 13.85
C GLY A 97 -19.26 16.91 15.35
N GLY A 98 -19.39 15.65 15.76
CA GLY A 98 -19.46 15.27 17.16
C GLY A 98 -18.16 15.56 17.91
N VAL A 99 -17.01 15.28 17.29
CA VAL A 99 -15.70 15.61 17.86
C VAL A 99 -15.51 17.12 17.95
N THR A 100 -15.80 17.91 16.91
CA THR A 100 -15.70 19.37 16.99
C THR A 100 -16.66 19.96 18.01
N TYR A 101 -17.91 19.47 18.07
CA TYR A 101 -18.86 19.90 19.10
C TYR A 101 -18.34 19.60 20.52
N ALA A 102 -17.81 18.40 20.75
CA ALA A 102 -17.21 18.05 22.05
C ALA A 102 -16.00 18.92 22.39
N LEU A 103 -15.15 19.23 21.40
CA LEU A 103 -14.00 20.13 21.58
C LEU A 103 -14.43 21.57 21.88
N MET A 104 -15.51 22.05 21.27
CA MET A 104 -16.03 23.41 21.48
C MET A 104 -16.75 23.56 22.82
N ASN A 105 -17.30 22.48 23.38
CA ASN A 105 -18.01 22.50 24.66
C ASN A 105 -17.19 21.94 25.83
N SER A 106 -15.91 21.61 25.63
CA SER A 106 -15.06 21.12 26.72
C SER A 106 -14.54 22.28 27.57
N GLU A 107 -14.57 22.12 28.89
CA GLU A 107 -14.00 23.06 29.84
C GLU A 107 -12.49 23.27 29.60
N TRP A 108 -11.79 22.23 29.12
CA TRP A 108 -10.35 22.26 28.84
C TRP A 108 -10.01 21.92 27.38
N PRO A 109 -8.95 22.54 26.82
CA PRO A 109 -8.41 22.14 25.53
C PRO A 109 -8.03 20.65 25.53
N PHE A 110 -8.24 19.96 24.41
CA PHE A 110 -7.96 18.51 24.34
C PHE A 110 -6.52 18.14 24.67
N TRP A 111 -5.56 19.01 24.34
CA TRP A 111 -4.16 18.82 24.71
C TRP A 111 -3.96 18.76 26.22
N THR A 112 -4.72 19.55 26.98
CA THR A 112 -4.71 19.54 28.44
C THR A 112 -5.27 18.22 28.97
N ASN A 113 -6.35 17.68 28.37
CA ASN A 113 -6.89 16.36 28.72
C ASN A 113 -5.87 15.25 28.44
N VAL A 114 -5.21 15.28 27.28
CA VAL A 114 -4.14 14.32 26.95
C VAL A 114 -3.01 14.38 27.98
N LYS A 115 -2.55 15.58 28.34
CA LYS A 115 -1.53 15.76 29.38
C LYS A 115 -2.02 15.25 30.74
N HIS A 116 -3.28 15.53 31.11
CA HIS A 116 -3.89 15.04 32.36
C HIS A 116 -3.88 13.50 32.42
N TYR A 117 -4.27 12.82 31.34
CA TYR A 117 -4.20 11.35 31.26
C TYR A 117 -2.77 10.83 31.31
N ALA A 118 -1.81 11.49 30.66
CA ALA A 118 -0.41 11.10 30.73
C ALA A 118 0.21 11.32 32.14
N ALA A 119 -0.23 12.37 32.84
CA ALA A 119 0.17 12.64 34.23
C ALA A 119 -0.27 11.54 35.21
N PHE A 120 -1.24 10.70 34.83
CA PHE A 120 -1.60 9.51 35.61
C PHE A 120 -0.41 8.58 35.83
N ALA A 121 0.62 8.59 35.00
CA ALA A 121 1.77 7.67 35.17
C ALA A 121 2.54 7.91 36.49
N GLY A 122 2.55 9.13 37.03
CA GLY A 122 3.29 9.45 38.26
C GLY A 122 3.63 10.93 38.39
N CYS A 123 4.19 11.32 39.54
CA CYS A 123 4.58 12.71 39.79
C CYS A 123 5.71 13.21 38.89
N ASP A 124 6.59 12.34 38.41
CA ASP A 124 7.62 12.71 37.42
C ASP A 124 6.98 13.05 36.08
N ALA A 125 5.99 12.27 35.64
CA ALA A 125 5.23 12.55 34.42
C ALA A 125 4.40 13.84 34.55
N ALA A 126 3.73 14.04 35.69
CA ALA A 126 2.98 15.27 35.95
C ALA A 126 3.89 16.52 35.93
N ARG A 127 5.08 16.44 36.54
CA ARG A 127 6.09 17.53 36.50
C ARG A 127 6.64 17.75 35.08
N ALA A 128 6.96 16.69 34.34
CA ALA A 128 7.45 16.78 32.96
C ALA A 128 6.44 17.47 32.03
N LEU A 129 5.15 17.32 32.31
CA LEU A 129 4.07 17.94 31.53
C LEU A 129 3.67 19.34 32.02
N ASN A 130 4.37 19.88 33.03
CA ASN A 130 4.06 21.14 33.71
C ASN A 130 2.65 21.18 34.30
N LEU A 131 2.19 20.04 34.81
CA LEU A 131 0.89 19.92 35.47
C LEU A 131 0.99 19.79 36.99
N ALA A 132 2.19 19.65 37.55
CA ALA A 132 2.41 19.55 38.99
C ALA A 132 3.12 20.81 39.54
N PRO A 133 2.79 21.25 40.77
CA PRO A 133 1.74 20.72 41.65
C PRO A 133 0.32 21.00 41.13
N ALA A 134 -0.62 20.08 41.39
CA ALA A 134 -2.01 20.19 40.91
C ALA A 134 -2.99 20.16 42.08
N HIS A 135 -3.99 21.03 42.09
CA HIS A 135 -5.07 20.98 43.07
C HIS A 135 -6.21 20.08 42.62
N ARG A 136 -7.05 19.65 43.56
CA ARG A 136 -8.25 18.88 43.25
C ARG A 136 -9.14 19.63 42.25
N GLY A 137 -9.34 19.03 41.09
CA GLY A 137 -10.10 19.62 39.98
C GLY A 137 -9.23 20.17 38.86
N ASP A 138 -7.92 20.37 39.07
CA ASP A 138 -6.97 20.83 38.05
C ASP A 138 -6.43 19.69 37.19
N PRO A 139 -5.98 19.98 35.94
CA PRO A 139 -5.31 18.99 35.12
C PRO A 139 -3.99 18.57 35.77
N GLY A 140 -3.71 17.26 35.83
CA GLY A 140 -2.58 16.71 36.57
C GLY A 140 -2.91 16.15 37.95
N TYR A 141 -4.04 16.54 38.55
CA TYR A 141 -4.45 15.98 39.83
C TYR A 141 -5.04 14.59 39.66
N TRP A 142 -4.49 13.64 40.41
CA TRP A 142 -5.04 12.30 40.55
C TRP A 142 -4.96 11.92 42.01
N ARG A 143 -6.06 11.37 42.58
CA ARG A 143 -6.11 10.97 43.99
C ARG A 143 -4.97 10.03 44.41
N LYS A 144 -4.43 9.23 43.49
CA LYS A 144 -3.29 8.34 43.78
C LYS A 144 -1.93 9.04 43.89
N LEU A 145 -1.84 10.29 43.44
CA LEU A 145 -0.64 11.12 43.47
C LEU A 145 -0.63 12.10 44.65
N ASP A 146 -1.76 12.17 45.36
CA ASP A 146 -1.98 12.91 46.60
C ASP A 146 -1.81 11.92 47.76
N ALA A 147 -0.61 11.89 48.34
CA ALA A 147 -0.22 10.85 49.30
C ALA A 147 -0.83 11.06 50.69
N ASP A 148 -1.03 12.31 51.09
CA ASP A 148 -1.61 12.76 52.36
C ASP A 148 -3.09 13.13 52.24
N ASN A 149 -3.67 13.15 51.03
CA ASN A 149 -5.07 13.46 50.74
C ASN A 149 -5.47 14.88 51.14
N ASP A 150 -4.54 15.82 51.14
CA ASP A 150 -4.79 17.23 51.47
C ASP A 150 -5.42 18.00 50.29
N GLY A 151 -5.51 17.37 49.12
CA GLY A 151 -6.06 17.94 47.91
C GLY A 151 -5.03 18.55 46.97
N ILE A 152 -3.72 18.39 47.24
CA ILE A 152 -2.63 18.87 46.40
C ILE A 152 -1.74 17.69 45.99
N ALA A 153 -1.75 17.36 44.69
CA ALA A 153 -0.93 16.29 44.17
C ALA A 153 0.49 16.77 43.84
N CYS A 154 1.46 15.89 44.07
CA CYS A 154 2.87 16.07 43.69
C CYS A 154 3.51 17.34 44.25
N GLU A 155 3.22 17.62 45.52
CA GLU A 155 3.81 18.74 46.24
C GLU A 155 5.35 18.66 46.28
N PRO A 156 6.04 19.81 46.25
CA PRO A 156 7.45 19.83 46.56
C PRO A 156 7.73 19.57 48.04
N TYR A 157 8.65 18.64 48.33
CA TYR A 157 8.97 18.12 49.67
C TYR A 157 9.36 19.16 50.74
N PHE A 158 9.66 20.41 50.38
CA PHE A 158 10.11 21.43 51.32
C PHE A 158 9.00 22.06 52.18
N LYS A 159 7.73 21.73 51.94
CA LYS A 159 6.60 22.38 52.64
C LYS A 159 6.21 21.76 53.99
N ARG A 160 6.66 20.54 54.31
CA ARG A 160 6.21 19.79 55.50
C ARG A 160 6.89 20.15 56.84
N LEU A 161 7.76 21.15 56.90
CA LEU A 161 8.37 21.60 58.16
C LEU A 161 7.54 22.61 58.96
N HIS A 162 6.38 23.06 58.47
CA HIS A 162 5.59 24.09 59.16
C HIS A 162 4.35 23.63 59.94
N ASP A 163 3.96 22.34 59.88
CA ASP A 163 2.69 21.88 60.52
C ASP A 163 2.81 20.59 61.35
N GLY A 164 3.98 20.34 61.95
CA GLY A 164 4.24 19.12 62.71
C GLY A 164 5.02 19.32 64.01
N GLY A 165 4.57 20.22 64.91
CA GLY A 165 5.28 20.44 66.16
C GLY A 165 4.56 21.23 67.26
N SER A 166 3.41 20.77 67.75
CA SER A 166 2.95 21.18 69.09
C SER A 166 2.08 20.12 69.80
N ARG A 167 2.72 19.00 70.14
CA ARG A 167 2.34 18.20 71.31
C ARG A 167 3.57 18.04 72.18
N ARG A 168 3.79 19.01 73.07
CA ARG A 168 4.51 18.91 74.36
C ARG A 168 4.71 20.33 74.92
N ASN A 169 3.68 20.87 75.57
CA ASN A 169 3.94 21.74 76.72
C ASN A 169 3.82 20.87 77.97
N ARG A 170 4.98 20.35 78.35
CA ARG A 170 5.28 19.92 79.71
C ARG A 170 5.54 21.21 80.50
N GLU A 171 4.97 21.29 81.70
CA GLU A 171 5.64 21.86 82.88
C GLU A 171 5.77 23.40 82.95
N ILE A 172 4.77 24.03 83.56
CA ILE A 172 4.98 25.19 84.44
C ILE A 172 4.10 24.96 85.67
N GLU A 173 4.60 24.13 86.60
CA GLU A 173 4.24 24.20 88.01
C GLU A 173 5.27 25.13 88.66
N VAL A 174 4.88 26.39 88.88
CA VAL A 174 5.66 27.33 89.70
C VAL A 174 4.84 27.58 90.95
N ARG A 175 5.38 27.02 92.03
CA ARG A 175 5.04 27.29 93.42
C ARG A 175 5.48 28.69 93.83
#